data_AF-A0A182T260-F1
#
_entry.id   AF-A0A182T260-F1
#
_cell.length_a   1.000
_cell.length_b   1.000
_cell.length_c   1.000
_cell.angle_alpha   90.00
_cell.angle_beta   90.00
_cell.angle_gamma   90.00
#
_symmetry.space_group_name_H-M   'P 1'
#
loop_
_entity.id
_entity.type
_entity.pdbx_description
1 polymer ?
#
loop_
_entity_poly.entity_id
_entity_poly.type
_entity_poly.pdbx_seq_one_letter_code
_entity_poly.pdbx_strand_id
1 'polypeptide(L)'
;MTQTQKAGQPDPVRTVTATGNVHYDDNQIKLKGPKAWSNLNTKDTDVYQGDYQMVGRQGRGDADKMKMRGQNRYTILENGTFTSCLPGDNSWSVVGSEVIHDREEEVAEIWNARFKIGSVPVFYSPYMQLPVGNKRRSGFLIPNAKYGSNNGFEFMLPYYWNIAPNFDATITPHYMTQRGLQWQNEFRYLIQPGLGTLAFDWLPSDRQFENDHGEMKDSKRWLFFWSHNGVMDKVWRFNIDYTKVSDPYYFTDLDSKYGSTTDGYATQKYSVGYANENWDTTLASKQFQIFNGVGNQNAYRAQPQLDLNYYKTDLGPFDLHTYGQVAKFTSVNPNNPEATRWHIEPAINLP
;
A
#
# COMPACT_ATOMS: atom_id res chain seq x y z
N MET A 1 37.08 -30.39 18.13
CA MET A 1 36.92 -30.54 16.67
C MET A 1 37.20 -31.98 16.34
N THR A 2 36.26 -32.71 15.75
CA THR A 2 36.36 -34.16 15.57
C THR A 2 36.12 -34.45 14.09
N GLN A 3 37.17 -34.93 13.41
CA GLN A 3 37.10 -35.34 12.02
C GLN A 3 36.80 -36.84 11.98
N THR A 4 35.67 -37.20 11.39
CA THR A 4 35.23 -38.59 11.26
C THR A 4 35.03 -38.90 9.78
N GLN A 5 35.79 -39.87 9.28
CA GLN A 5 35.62 -40.39 7.92
C GLN A 5 34.81 -41.68 8.01
N LYS A 6 33.58 -41.67 7.48
CA LYS A 6 32.80 -42.91 7.32
C LYS A 6 33.30 -43.67 6.10
N ALA A 7 33.39 -45.00 6.19
CA ALA A 7 33.79 -45.85 5.07
C ALA A 7 32.83 -45.65 3.89
N GLY A 8 33.36 -45.20 2.74
CA GLY A 8 32.60 -44.99 1.49
C GLY A 8 32.28 -43.55 1.11
N GLN A 9 32.65 -42.52 1.90
CA GLN A 9 32.52 -41.11 1.49
C GLN A 9 33.88 -40.52 1.02
N PRO A 10 33.91 -39.82 -0.14
CA PRO A 10 35.15 -39.29 -0.71
C PRO A 10 35.78 -38.17 0.13
N ASP A 11 34.94 -37.37 0.81
CA ASP A 11 35.40 -36.26 1.67
C ASP A 11 35.19 -36.58 3.16
N PRO A 12 36.17 -36.29 4.03
CA PRO A 12 36.00 -36.45 5.47
C PRO A 12 34.98 -35.43 6.01
N VAL A 13 34.05 -35.90 6.86
CA VAL A 13 33.08 -35.03 7.52
C VAL A 13 33.76 -34.31 8.67
N ARG A 14 33.84 -32.98 8.58
CA ARG A 14 34.43 -32.13 9.62
C ARG A 14 33.33 -31.65 10.54
N THR A 15 33.21 -32.29 11.70
CA THR A 15 32.24 -31.90 12.73
C THR A 15 32.92 -31.17 13.89
N VAL A 16 32.23 -30.15 14.40
CA VAL A 16 32.60 -29.43 15.61
C VAL A 16 31.45 -29.57 16.59
N THR A 17 31.74 -30.05 17.79
CA THR A 17 30.81 -29.99 18.92
C THR A 17 31.44 -29.09 19.98
N ALA A 18 30.68 -28.11 20.46
CA ALA A 18 31.06 -27.21 21.52
C ALA A 18 30.09 -27.36 22.69
N THR A 19 30.60 -27.49 23.90
CA THR A 19 29.83 -27.70 25.13
C THR A 19 30.35 -26.80 26.24
N GLY A 20 29.46 -26.13 26.95
CA GLY A 20 29.78 -25.21 28.05
C GLY A 20 30.12 -23.81 27.55
N ASN A 21 29.27 -22.83 27.88
CA ASN A 21 29.43 -21.40 27.56
C ASN A 21 29.87 -21.13 26.11
N VAL A 22 29.15 -21.72 25.14
CA VAL A 22 29.45 -21.51 23.73
C VAL A 22 29.13 -20.06 23.37
N HIS A 23 30.11 -19.38 22.79
CA HIS A 23 29.95 -18.05 22.21
C HIS A 23 30.45 -18.08 20.76
N TYR A 24 29.60 -17.63 19.85
CA TYR A 24 29.92 -17.46 18.45
C TYR A 24 29.64 -16.00 18.07
N ASP A 25 30.56 -15.40 17.34
CA ASP A 25 30.50 -14.02 16.89
C ASP A 25 31.02 -13.96 15.45
N ASP A 26 30.21 -13.40 14.56
CA ASP A 26 30.61 -13.04 13.21
C ASP A 26 30.10 -11.64 12.83
N ASN A 27 30.32 -11.24 11.59
CA ASN A 27 29.91 -9.92 11.10
C ASN A 27 28.38 -9.75 10.94
N GLN A 28 27.58 -10.79 11.17
CA GLN A 28 26.13 -10.78 11.00
C GLN A 28 25.37 -11.08 12.29
N ILE A 29 25.87 -11.97 13.14
CA ILE A 29 25.15 -12.51 14.29
C ILE A 29 26.08 -12.91 15.44
N LYS A 30 25.63 -12.62 16.65
CA LYS A 30 26.19 -13.14 17.89
C LYS A 30 25.26 -14.22 18.42
N LEU A 31 25.81 -15.38 18.74
CA LEU A 31 25.09 -16.51 19.31
C LEU A 31 25.72 -16.89 20.65
N LYS A 32 24.88 -17.24 21.61
CA LYS A 32 25.29 -17.79 22.91
C LYS A 32 24.42 -18.99 23.25
N GLY A 33 25.00 -19.98 23.92
CA GLY A 33 24.23 -21.13 24.40
C GLY A 33 25.08 -22.17 25.12
N PRO A 34 24.44 -23.12 25.83
CA PRO A 34 25.12 -24.21 26.54
C PRO A 34 25.79 -25.22 25.61
N LYS A 35 25.28 -25.41 24.38
CA LYS A 35 25.78 -26.42 23.44
C LYS A 35 25.59 -25.99 22.00
N ALA A 36 26.59 -26.24 21.17
CA ALA A 36 26.50 -26.11 19.73
C ALA A 36 27.10 -27.30 19.00
N TRP A 37 26.64 -27.53 17.78
CA TRP A 37 27.15 -28.50 16.84
C TRP A 37 27.26 -27.85 15.46
N SER A 38 28.31 -28.14 14.69
CA SER A 38 28.47 -27.61 13.34
C SER A 38 29.14 -28.63 12.43
N ASN A 39 28.67 -28.71 11.20
CA ASN A 39 29.32 -29.42 10.09
C ASN A 39 29.96 -28.39 9.17
N LEU A 40 31.29 -28.38 9.10
CA LEU A 40 32.03 -27.36 8.36
C LEU A 40 32.00 -27.58 6.85
N ASN A 41 31.64 -28.78 6.38
CA ASN A 41 31.50 -29.07 4.96
C ASN A 41 30.19 -28.46 4.42
N THR A 42 29.08 -28.64 5.15
CA THR A 42 27.76 -28.12 4.74
C THR A 42 27.46 -26.73 5.29
N LYS A 43 28.24 -26.28 6.28
CA LYS A 43 28.01 -25.11 7.15
C LYS A 43 26.78 -25.22 8.04
N ASP A 44 26.16 -26.40 8.11
CA ASP A 44 25.00 -26.60 8.98
C ASP A 44 25.43 -26.48 10.44
N THR A 45 24.69 -25.68 11.20
CA THR A 45 25.02 -25.39 12.60
C THR A 45 23.76 -25.49 13.45
N ASP A 46 23.88 -26.09 14.64
CA ASP A 46 22.82 -26.20 15.64
C ASP A 46 23.32 -25.56 16.94
N VAL A 47 22.50 -24.70 17.54
CA VAL A 47 22.73 -24.14 18.88
C VAL A 47 21.48 -24.44 19.71
N TYR A 48 21.67 -25.02 20.90
CA TYR A 48 20.59 -25.41 21.79
C TYR A 48 20.42 -24.40 22.91
N GLN A 49 19.18 -24.05 23.26
CA GLN A 49 18.79 -23.14 24.34
C GLN A 49 19.62 -21.85 24.35
N GLY A 50 19.63 -21.16 23.22
CA GLY A 50 20.53 -20.04 23.00
C GLY A 50 19.83 -18.73 22.72
N ASP A 51 20.54 -17.65 22.96
CA ASP A 51 20.18 -16.30 22.55
C ASP A 51 20.96 -15.87 21.31
N TYR A 52 20.34 -15.01 20.51
CA TYR A 52 20.95 -14.41 19.33
C TYR A 52 20.75 -12.91 19.28
N GLN A 53 21.73 -12.22 18.70
CA GLN A 53 21.66 -10.79 18.42
C GLN A 53 22.30 -10.49 17.06
N MET A 54 21.60 -9.73 16.23
CA MET A 54 22.12 -9.28 14.93
C MET A 54 23.23 -8.24 15.12
N VAL A 55 24.22 -8.26 14.24
CA VAL A 55 25.33 -7.30 14.17
C VAL A 55 25.07 -6.33 13.02
N GLY A 56 25.30 -5.03 13.25
CA GLY A 56 25.09 -3.98 12.26
C GLY A 56 23.63 -3.59 11.98
N ARG A 57 22.66 -4.29 12.58
CA ARG A 57 21.22 -3.98 12.51
C ARG A 57 20.50 -4.40 13.79
N GLN A 58 19.31 -3.85 14.01
CA GLN A 58 18.44 -4.28 15.11
C GLN A 58 17.91 -5.71 14.89
N GLY A 59 17.61 -6.39 15.98
CA GLY A 59 17.10 -7.77 15.97
C GLY A 59 17.80 -8.63 17.01
N ARG A 60 17.03 -9.20 17.92
CA ARG A 60 17.49 -10.16 18.92
C ARG A 60 16.36 -11.12 19.30
N GLY A 61 16.72 -12.21 19.95
CA GLY A 61 15.76 -13.16 20.49
C GLY A 61 16.45 -14.35 21.13
N ASP A 62 15.64 -15.34 21.45
CA ASP A 62 16.03 -16.60 22.05
C ASP A 62 15.24 -17.75 21.41
N ALA A 63 15.78 -18.96 21.46
CA ALA A 63 15.09 -20.15 20.97
C ALA A 63 15.58 -21.41 21.69
N ASP A 64 14.70 -22.40 21.79
CA ASP A 64 15.05 -23.73 22.31
C ASP A 64 16.07 -24.42 21.40
N LYS A 65 15.94 -24.21 20.08
CA LYS A 65 16.92 -24.69 19.10
C LYS A 65 17.03 -23.72 17.94
N MET A 66 18.26 -23.27 17.66
CA MET A 66 18.59 -22.48 16.49
C MET A 66 19.37 -23.34 15.51
N LYS A 67 18.99 -23.31 14.23
CA LYS A 67 19.64 -24.05 13.17
C LYS A 67 20.00 -23.12 12.02
N MET A 68 21.18 -23.32 11.45
CA MET A 68 21.56 -22.77 10.15
C MET A 68 21.60 -23.93 9.15
N ARG A 69 20.96 -23.78 8.00
CA ARG A 69 20.85 -24.82 6.96
C ARG A 69 21.05 -24.25 5.56
N GLY A 70 21.42 -25.13 4.63
CA GLY A 70 21.52 -24.79 3.21
C GLY A 70 22.60 -23.76 2.95
N GLN A 71 23.82 -24.02 3.42
CA GLN A 71 24.97 -23.10 3.28
C GLN A 71 24.71 -21.69 3.86
N ASN A 72 24.05 -21.62 5.01
CA ASN A 72 23.65 -20.40 5.72
C ASN A 72 22.47 -19.63 5.11
N ARG A 73 21.77 -20.17 4.10
CA ARG A 73 20.55 -19.55 3.55
C ARG A 73 19.41 -19.49 4.57
N TYR A 74 19.12 -20.61 5.23
CA TYR A 74 17.99 -20.75 6.14
C TYR A 74 18.46 -20.63 7.59
N THR A 75 17.83 -19.73 8.34
CA THR A 75 17.89 -19.71 9.81
C THR A 75 16.56 -20.23 10.35
N ILE A 76 16.60 -21.31 11.11
CA ILE A 76 15.41 -21.97 11.68
C ILE A 76 15.47 -21.85 13.20
N LEU A 77 14.41 -21.36 13.82
CA LEU A 77 14.25 -21.26 15.27
C LEU A 77 13.06 -22.13 15.71
N GLU A 78 13.33 -23.18 16.46
CA GLU A 78 12.30 -23.97 17.14
C GLU A 78 11.96 -23.28 18.47
N ASN A 79 10.68 -22.99 18.69
CA ASN A 79 10.19 -22.19 19.82
C ASN A 79 10.94 -20.86 19.96
N GLY A 80 11.08 -20.14 18.85
CA GLY A 80 11.84 -18.91 18.78
C GLY A 80 11.05 -17.65 19.15
N THR A 81 11.76 -16.68 19.73
CA THR A 81 11.31 -15.30 19.92
C THR A 81 12.09 -14.36 18.99
N PHE A 82 11.47 -13.24 18.62
CA PHE A 82 12.12 -12.15 17.89
C PHE A 82 11.60 -10.79 18.37
N THR A 83 12.51 -9.84 18.54
CA THR A 83 12.20 -8.42 18.74
C THR A 83 13.27 -7.53 18.10
N SER A 84 12.86 -6.38 17.56
CA SER A 84 13.81 -5.34 17.12
C SER A 84 14.18 -4.37 18.24
N CYS A 85 13.52 -4.45 19.40
CA CYS A 85 13.85 -3.62 20.56
C CYS A 85 15.29 -3.86 21.03
N LEU A 86 15.92 -2.78 21.52
CA LEU A 86 17.28 -2.86 22.06
C LEU A 86 17.33 -3.76 23.32
N PRO A 87 18.51 -4.28 23.69
CA PRO A 87 18.67 -4.99 24.96
C PRO A 87 18.18 -4.14 26.13
N GLY A 88 17.36 -4.74 27.01
CA GLY A 88 16.71 -4.06 28.14
C GLY A 88 15.28 -3.57 27.87
N ASP A 89 14.87 -3.50 26.60
CA ASP A 89 13.51 -3.13 26.21
C ASP A 89 12.76 -4.33 25.59
N ASN A 90 11.60 -4.68 26.16
CA ASN A 90 10.73 -5.75 25.68
C ASN A 90 9.33 -5.22 25.32
N SER A 91 9.23 -3.98 24.83
CA SER A 91 7.96 -3.33 24.48
C SER A 91 7.09 -4.17 23.53
N TRP A 92 7.71 -4.90 22.60
CA TRP A 92 7.02 -5.90 21.79
C TRP A 92 7.91 -7.08 21.42
N SER A 93 7.29 -8.21 21.10
CA SER A 93 7.98 -9.40 20.56
C SER A 93 7.03 -10.27 19.74
N VAL A 94 7.58 -11.08 18.85
CA VAL A 94 6.84 -12.17 18.19
C VAL A 94 7.43 -13.50 18.64
N VAL A 95 6.55 -14.45 18.97
CA VAL A 95 6.92 -15.80 19.36
C VAL A 95 6.28 -16.78 18.39
N GLY A 96 7.03 -17.75 17.88
CA GLY A 96 6.53 -18.82 17.02
C GLY A 96 6.96 -20.18 17.53
N SER A 97 6.18 -21.22 17.23
CA SER A 97 6.63 -22.60 17.47
C SER A 97 7.73 -23.00 16.49
N GLU A 98 7.68 -22.48 15.27
CA GLU A 98 8.71 -22.65 14.23
C GLU A 98 8.86 -21.31 13.52
N VAL A 99 10.08 -20.79 13.45
CA VAL A 99 10.41 -19.57 12.69
C VAL A 99 11.48 -19.90 11.65
N ILE A 100 11.19 -19.67 10.38
CA ILE A 100 12.13 -19.91 9.27
C ILE A 100 12.40 -18.58 8.59
N HIS A 101 13.64 -18.12 8.69
CA HIS A 101 14.14 -16.97 7.94
C HIS A 101 14.92 -17.45 6.72
N ASP A 102 14.42 -17.16 5.53
CA ASP A 102 15.09 -17.37 4.25
C ASP A 102 15.77 -16.06 3.81
N ARG A 103 17.10 -16.07 3.80
CA ARG A 103 17.92 -14.90 3.43
C ARG A 103 17.81 -14.52 1.96
N GLU A 104 17.64 -15.48 1.05
CA GLU A 104 17.55 -15.19 -0.39
C GLU A 104 16.17 -14.64 -0.74
N GLU A 105 15.13 -15.20 -0.12
CA GLU A 105 13.75 -14.77 -0.32
C GLU A 105 13.34 -13.58 0.55
N GLU A 106 14.24 -13.11 1.43
CA GLU A 106 14.07 -11.98 2.34
C GLU A 106 12.77 -12.07 3.17
N VAL A 107 12.46 -13.27 3.67
CA VAL A 107 11.21 -13.54 4.40
C VAL A 107 11.46 -14.33 5.67
N ALA A 108 10.70 -13.99 6.72
CA ALA A 108 10.57 -14.78 7.93
C ALA A 108 9.17 -15.40 7.99
N GLU A 109 9.08 -16.72 7.94
CA GLU A 109 7.86 -17.50 8.12
C GLU A 109 7.73 -17.93 9.58
N ILE A 110 6.57 -17.72 10.18
CA ILE A 110 6.33 -17.95 11.60
C ILE A 110 5.07 -18.78 11.74
N TRP A 111 5.22 -19.99 12.28
CA TRP A 111 4.12 -20.88 12.60
C TRP A 111 3.64 -20.66 14.04
N ASN A 112 2.32 -20.66 14.23
CA ASN A 112 1.65 -20.36 15.50
C ASN A 112 2.15 -19.02 16.10
N ALA A 113 2.26 -18.01 15.24
CA ALA A 113 2.75 -16.69 15.56
C ALA A 113 1.89 -16.04 16.65
N ARG A 114 2.54 -15.57 17.72
CA ARG A 114 1.93 -14.79 18.79
C ARG A 114 2.66 -13.45 18.89
N PHE A 115 1.95 -12.38 18.56
CA PHE A 115 2.46 -11.02 18.77
C PHE A 115 2.16 -10.59 20.21
N LYS A 116 3.19 -10.13 20.91
CA LYS A 116 3.12 -9.72 22.31
C LYS A 116 3.47 -8.24 22.44
N ILE A 117 2.71 -7.53 23.26
CA ILE A 117 3.06 -6.21 23.77
C ILE A 117 3.51 -6.41 25.21
N GLY A 118 4.78 -6.14 25.49
CA GLY A 118 5.40 -6.58 26.73
C GLY A 118 5.33 -8.10 26.88
N SER A 119 4.76 -8.54 28.00
CA SER A 119 4.51 -9.94 28.30
C SER A 119 3.17 -10.47 27.78
N VAL A 120 2.25 -9.60 27.35
CA VAL A 120 0.86 -9.95 27.02
C VAL A 120 0.72 -10.29 25.54
N PRO A 121 0.29 -11.52 25.16
CA PRO A 121 -0.04 -11.83 23.77
C PRO A 121 -1.35 -11.14 23.39
N VAL A 122 -1.33 -10.36 22.30
CA VAL A 122 -2.49 -9.60 21.82
C VAL A 122 -3.04 -10.10 20.49
N PHE A 123 -2.23 -10.83 19.71
CA PHE A 123 -2.65 -11.38 18.43
C PHE A 123 -2.05 -12.76 18.19
N TYR A 124 -2.85 -13.66 17.63
CA TYR A 124 -2.45 -15.01 17.23
C TYR A 124 -2.74 -15.23 15.75
N SER A 125 -1.78 -15.83 15.04
CA SER A 125 -1.99 -16.35 13.69
C SER A 125 -1.40 -17.76 13.58
N PRO A 126 -2.12 -18.74 12.98
CA PRO A 126 -1.57 -20.06 12.68
C PRO A 126 -0.32 -19.99 11.79
N TYR A 127 -0.27 -19.02 10.88
CA TYR A 127 0.84 -18.78 9.97
C TYR A 127 0.99 -17.29 9.66
N MET A 128 2.20 -16.76 9.72
CA MET A 128 2.51 -15.37 9.42
C MET A 128 3.80 -15.30 8.60
N GLN A 129 3.83 -14.43 7.59
CA GLN A 129 5.04 -14.08 6.87
C GLN A 129 5.40 -12.62 7.15
N LEU A 130 6.64 -12.37 7.55
CA LEU A 130 7.18 -11.03 7.73
C LEU A 130 8.26 -10.78 6.67
N PRO A 131 8.11 -9.76 5.82
CA PRO A 131 9.18 -9.35 4.92
C PRO A 131 10.33 -8.78 5.75
N VAL A 132 11.53 -9.31 5.57
CA VAL A 132 12.77 -8.83 6.24
C VAL A 132 13.70 -8.09 5.28
N GLY A 133 13.23 -7.83 4.06
CA GLY A 133 13.92 -7.04 3.03
C GLY A 133 12.93 -6.27 2.15
N ASN A 134 13.33 -6.01 0.90
CA ASN A 134 12.60 -5.12 -0.01
C ASN A 134 11.66 -5.86 -0.97
N LYS A 135 11.71 -7.20 -1.00
CA LYS A 135 10.79 -8.02 -1.79
C LYS A 135 9.35 -7.87 -1.27
N ARG A 136 8.47 -7.33 -2.11
CA ARG A 136 7.03 -7.20 -1.81
C ARG A 136 6.37 -8.59 -1.75
N ARG A 137 5.56 -8.85 -0.72
CA ARG A 137 4.80 -10.09 -0.56
C ARG A 137 3.39 -9.83 -0.06
N SER A 138 2.47 -10.71 -0.42
CA SER A 138 1.09 -10.69 0.06
C SER A 138 1.00 -11.13 1.52
N GLY A 139 0.09 -10.53 2.29
CA GLY A 139 -0.10 -10.86 3.70
C GLY A 139 -1.00 -9.87 4.42
N PHE A 140 -1.38 -10.22 5.65
CA PHE A 140 -2.07 -9.29 6.54
C PHE A 140 -1.12 -8.17 6.97
N LEU A 141 -1.59 -6.93 6.85
CA LEU A 141 -0.95 -5.78 7.47
C LEU A 141 -1.40 -5.69 8.93
N ILE A 142 -0.71 -4.85 9.70
CA ILE A 142 -1.04 -4.61 11.10
C ILE A 142 -2.48 -4.09 11.18
N PRO A 143 -3.38 -4.75 11.95
CA PRO A 143 -4.73 -4.25 12.14
C PRO A 143 -4.69 -2.97 12.94
N ASN A 144 -5.71 -2.14 12.75
CA ASN A 144 -5.89 -0.95 13.56
C ASN A 144 -7.30 -0.94 14.17
N ALA A 145 -7.47 -0.14 15.22
CA ALA A 145 -8.76 0.08 15.84
C ALA A 145 -8.92 1.55 16.18
N LYS A 146 -10.15 2.06 16.06
CA LYS A 146 -10.52 3.44 16.37
C LYS A 146 -11.84 3.45 17.15
N TYR A 147 -12.06 4.50 17.92
CA TYR A 147 -13.34 4.77 18.54
C TYR A 147 -13.74 6.21 18.28
N GLY A 148 -14.97 6.42 17.80
CA GLY A 148 -15.50 7.74 17.47
C GLY A 148 -17.00 7.85 17.73
N SER A 149 -17.51 9.07 17.82
CA SER A 149 -18.94 9.34 18.05
C SER A 149 -19.83 8.92 16.87
N ASN A 150 -19.29 8.91 15.65
CA ASN A 150 -20.05 8.69 14.41
C ASN A 150 -20.16 7.22 13.98
N ASN A 151 -19.12 6.42 14.25
CA ASN A 151 -19.02 5.02 13.82
C ASN A 151 -18.96 4.03 15.00
N GLY A 152 -18.87 4.55 16.24
CA GLY A 152 -18.62 3.78 17.45
C GLY A 152 -17.22 3.18 17.46
N PHE A 153 -17.10 1.92 17.89
CA PHE A 153 -15.87 1.14 17.73
C PHE A 153 -15.68 0.71 16.27
N GLU A 154 -14.46 0.85 15.79
CA GLU A 154 -14.00 0.58 14.44
C GLU A 154 -12.81 -0.37 14.47
N PHE A 155 -12.79 -1.38 13.60
CA PHE A 155 -11.68 -2.33 13.45
C PHE A 155 -11.38 -2.57 11.97
N MET A 156 -10.13 -2.39 11.57
CA MET A 156 -9.69 -2.62 10.18
C MET A 156 -8.61 -3.69 10.14
N LEU A 157 -8.75 -4.64 9.21
CA LEU A 157 -7.79 -5.74 9.00
C LEU A 157 -7.29 -5.76 7.55
N PRO A 158 -6.32 -4.91 7.17
CA PRO A 158 -5.91 -4.81 5.78
C PRO A 158 -5.16 -6.07 5.33
N TYR A 159 -5.52 -6.61 4.17
CA TYR A 159 -4.78 -7.66 3.48
C TYR A 159 -4.14 -7.11 2.21
N TYR A 160 -2.82 -7.08 2.20
CA TYR A 160 -2.05 -6.67 1.04
C TYR A 160 -1.85 -7.86 0.10
N TRP A 161 -2.08 -7.64 -1.19
CA TRP A 161 -1.94 -8.62 -2.25
C TRP A 161 -0.99 -8.09 -3.32
N ASN A 162 0.22 -8.66 -3.36
CA ASN A 162 1.17 -8.40 -4.42
C ASN A 162 0.81 -9.28 -5.65
N ILE A 163 0.24 -8.68 -6.69
CA ILE A 163 -0.24 -9.40 -7.88
C ILE A 163 0.91 -9.61 -8.87
N ALA A 164 1.67 -8.55 -9.14
CA ALA A 164 2.81 -8.53 -10.05
C ALA A 164 3.75 -7.37 -9.68
N PRO A 165 4.99 -7.30 -10.20
CA PRO A 165 5.94 -6.24 -9.86
C PRO A 165 5.42 -4.81 -10.04
N ASN A 166 4.46 -4.62 -10.94
CA ASN A 166 3.86 -3.34 -11.29
C ASN A 166 2.36 -3.22 -10.96
N PHE A 167 1.78 -4.20 -10.23
CA PHE A 167 0.38 -4.22 -9.82
C PHE A 167 0.23 -4.78 -8.41
N ASP A 168 -0.44 -4.04 -7.52
CA ASP A 168 -0.82 -4.56 -6.21
C ASP A 168 -2.21 -4.09 -5.78
N ALA A 169 -2.78 -4.81 -4.82
CA ALA A 169 -4.07 -4.50 -4.23
C ALA A 169 -4.02 -4.58 -2.70
N THR A 170 -4.88 -3.83 -2.03
CA THR A 170 -5.13 -3.95 -0.59
C THR A 170 -6.63 -4.06 -0.36
N ILE A 171 -7.05 -5.14 0.28
CA ILE A 171 -8.46 -5.37 0.64
C ILE A 171 -8.57 -5.22 2.15
N THR A 172 -9.37 -4.26 2.60
CA THR A 172 -9.52 -3.93 4.02
C THR A 172 -10.98 -4.10 4.42
N PRO A 173 -11.33 -5.17 5.16
CA PRO A 173 -12.56 -5.24 5.92
C PRO A 173 -12.48 -4.19 7.03
N HIS A 174 -13.39 -3.24 7.01
CA HIS A 174 -13.53 -2.17 7.98
C HIS A 174 -14.86 -2.34 8.71
N TYR A 175 -14.80 -2.88 9.91
CA TYR A 175 -15.99 -3.10 10.74
C TYR A 175 -16.27 -1.88 11.61
N MET A 176 -17.48 -1.33 11.50
CA MET A 176 -17.98 -0.20 12.30
C MET A 176 -19.21 -0.66 13.10
N THR A 177 -19.15 -0.55 14.42
CA THR A 177 -20.23 -1.02 15.30
C THR A 177 -21.58 -0.34 15.05
N GLN A 178 -21.60 0.96 14.79
CA GLN A 178 -22.85 1.69 14.55
C GLN A 178 -23.40 1.49 13.13
N ARG A 179 -22.55 1.21 12.14
CA ARG A 179 -22.94 1.18 10.71
C ARG A 179 -23.01 -0.23 10.13
N GLY A 180 -21.90 -0.97 10.13
CA GLY A 180 -21.80 -2.28 9.50
C GLY A 180 -20.36 -2.63 9.06
N LEU A 181 -20.23 -3.64 8.20
CA LEU A 181 -18.95 -4.04 7.60
C LEU A 181 -18.79 -3.38 6.23
N GLN A 182 -17.80 -2.49 6.11
CA GLN A 182 -17.37 -1.91 4.84
C GLN A 182 -16.20 -2.71 4.27
N TRP A 183 -16.15 -2.82 2.95
CA TRP A 183 -15.02 -3.36 2.20
C TRP A 183 -14.32 -2.24 1.46
N GLN A 184 -13.10 -1.90 1.88
CA GLN A 184 -12.26 -0.91 1.20
C GLN A 184 -11.26 -1.63 0.30
N ASN A 185 -11.30 -1.37 -1.00
CA ASN A 185 -10.46 -2.04 -1.98
C ASN A 185 -9.59 -1.00 -2.67
N GLU A 186 -8.28 -1.07 -2.48
CA GLU A 186 -7.31 -0.21 -3.15
C GLU A 186 -6.54 -1.05 -4.17
N PHE A 187 -6.38 -0.55 -5.38
CA PHE A 187 -5.59 -1.18 -6.44
C PHE A 187 -4.63 -0.15 -7.04
N ARG A 188 -3.34 -0.46 -7.03
CA ARG A 188 -2.31 0.43 -7.56
C ARG A 188 -1.61 -0.24 -8.72
N TYR A 189 -1.29 0.57 -9.72
CA TYR A 189 -0.65 0.08 -10.94
C TYR A 189 0.40 1.05 -11.45
N LEU A 190 1.39 0.48 -12.13
CA LEU A 190 2.40 1.20 -12.90
C LEU A 190 2.46 0.59 -14.31
N ILE A 191 2.09 1.39 -15.31
CA ILE A 191 2.05 1.00 -16.72
C ILE A 191 2.80 2.03 -17.56
N GLN A 192 3.08 1.73 -18.83
CA GLN A 192 3.75 2.67 -19.72
C GLN A 192 3.08 4.05 -19.80
N PRO A 193 1.73 4.15 -19.89
CA PRO A 193 1.04 5.43 -19.84
C PRO A 193 1.23 6.22 -18.54
N GLY A 194 1.56 5.59 -17.41
CA GLY A 194 1.69 6.26 -16.12
C GLY A 194 1.44 5.36 -14.91
N LEU A 195 1.38 5.99 -13.74
CA LEU A 195 0.98 5.34 -12.50
C LEU A 195 -0.46 5.72 -12.14
N GLY A 196 -1.13 4.87 -11.37
CA GLY A 196 -2.41 5.24 -10.82
C GLY A 196 -2.89 4.36 -9.69
N THR A 197 -3.94 4.85 -9.05
CA THR A 197 -4.63 4.23 -7.93
C THR A 197 -6.11 4.23 -8.22
N LEU A 198 -6.72 3.05 -8.11
CA LEU A 198 -8.16 2.85 -8.06
C LEU A 198 -8.53 2.53 -6.61
N ALA A 199 -9.62 3.11 -6.11
CA ALA A 199 -10.20 2.68 -4.85
C ALA A 199 -11.71 2.50 -4.99
N PHE A 200 -12.20 1.42 -4.37
CA PHE A 200 -13.62 1.11 -4.32
C PHE A 200 -13.99 0.68 -2.91
N ASP A 201 -14.70 1.56 -2.22
CA ASP A 201 -15.21 1.32 -0.88
C ASP A 201 -16.68 0.97 -0.97
N TRP A 202 -17.11 -0.10 -0.31
CA TRP A 202 -18.47 -0.59 -0.39
C TRP A 202 -19.00 -1.01 0.98
N LEU A 203 -20.08 -0.37 1.42
CA LEU A 203 -20.83 -0.68 2.61
C LEU A 203 -22.23 -1.17 2.19
N PRO A 204 -22.52 -2.48 2.26
CA PRO A 204 -23.76 -3.05 1.74
C PRO A 204 -25.04 -2.62 2.49
N SER A 205 -24.90 -2.24 3.75
CA SER A 205 -26.01 -1.77 4.59
C SER A 205 -25.43 -0.91 5.71
N ASP A 206 -25.91 0.34 5.78
CA ASP A 206 -25.55 1.31 6.81
C ASP A 206 -26.75 1.56 7.74
N ARG A 207 -26.72 0.97 8.94
CA ARG A 207 -27.80 1.11 9.93
C ARG A 207 -28.01 2.55 10.41
N GLN A 208 -26.93 3.31 10.55
CA GLN A 208 -27.01 4.69 11.02
C GLN A 208 -27.62 5.57 9.93
N PHE A 209 -27.18 5.39 8.68
CA PHE A 209 -27.74 6.09 7.54
C PHE A 209 -29.22 5.78 7.31
N GLU A 210 -29.64 4.52 7.48
CA GLU A 210 -31.05 4.12 7.38
C GLU A 210 -31.92 4.78 8.46
N ASN A 211 -31.39 4.96 9.68
CA ASN A 211 -32.10 5.67 10.74
C ASN A 211 -32.20 7.17 10.48
N ASP A 212 -31.12 7.80 10.01
CA ASP A 212 -31.05 9.25 9.81
C ASP A 212 -31.75 9.70 8.52
N HIS A 213 -31.76 8.83 7.51
CA HIS A 213 -32.24 9.12 6.15
C HIS A 213 -33.20 8.06 5.64
N GLY A 214 -34.09 7.52 6.50
CA GLY A 214 -35.01 6.43 6.16
C GLY A 214 -35.97 6.69 4.99
N GLU A 215 -36.09 7.92 4.51
CA GLU A 215 -36.77 8.24 3.25
C GLU A 215 -36.02 7.73 2.00
N MET A 216 -34.70 7.57 2.10
CA MET A 216 -33.86 7.00 1.05
C MET A 216 -33.96 5.47 1.09
N LYS A 217 -34.56 4.88 0.04
CA LYS A 217 -34.82 3.43 -0.07
C LYS A 217 -33.57 2.54 -0.13
N ASP A 218 -32.37 3.11 -0.24
CA ASP A 218 -31.12 2.34 -0.35
C ASP A 218 -30.11 2.80 0.71
N SER A 219 -29.76 1.90 1.63
CA SER A 219 -28.72 2.11 2.65
C SER A 219 -27.34 1.65 2.19
N LYS A 220 -27.18 1.25 0.92
CA LYS A 220 -25.88 0.96 0.31
C LYS A 220 -25.09 2.24 0.12
N ARG A 221 -23.87 2.25 0.65
CA ARG A 221 -22.95 3.39 0.51
C ARG A 221 -21.67 2.95 -0.16
N TRP A 222 -21.18 3.77 -1.08
CA TRP A 222 -19.98 3.44 -1.83
C TRP A 222 -19.22 4.66 -2.29
N LEU A 223 -17.92 4.47 -2.46
CA LEU A 223 -17.02 5.43 -3.09
C LEU A 223 -16.27 4.72 -4.20
N PHE A 224 -16.15 5.38 -5.34
CA PHE A 224 -15.25 5.01 -6.41
C PHE A 224 -14.29 6.17 -6.68
N PHE A 225 -13.01 5.88 -6.58
CA PHE A 225 -11.92 6.81 -6.80
C PHE A 225 -10.97 6.27 -7.86
N TRP A 226 -10.52 7.14 -8.76
CA TRP A 226 -9.50 6.84 -9.74
C TRP A 226 -8.59 8.05 -9.92
N SER A 227 -7.33 7.88 -9.55
CA SER A 227 -6.25 8.78 -9.90
C SER A 227 -5.32 8.11 -10.90
N HIS A 228 -4.99 8.80 -11.98
CA HIS A 228 -3.97 8.42 -12.94
C HIS A 228 -3.15 9.63 -13.30
N ASN A 229 -1.82 9.51 -13.29
CA ASN A 229 -0.92 10.55 -13.75
C ASN A 229 0.22 9.92 -14.55
N GLY A 230 0.45 10.46 -15.74
CA GLY A 230 1.25 9.76 -16.72
C GLY A 230 1.78 10.63 -17.83
N VAL A 231 3.07 10.46 -18.15
CA VAL A 231 3.71 11.05 -19.33
C VAL A 231 4.38 9.93 -20.13
N MET A 232 3.93 9.73 -21.36
CA MET A 232 4.44 8.68 -22.25
C MET A 232 5.17 9.33 -23.43
N ASP A 233 6.36 8.78 -23.75
CA ASP A 233 7.23 9.28 -24.81
C ASP A 233 7.56 10.78 -24.73
N LYS A 234 7.55 11.33 -23.51
CA LYS A 234 7.75 12.77 -23.18
C LYS A 234 6.68 13.73 -23.73
N VAL A 235 5.80 13.27 -24.61
CA VAL A 235 4.84 14.12 -25.35
C VAL A 235 3.39 13.86 -24.97
N TRP A 236 3.01 12.59 -24.77
CA TRP A 236 1.66 12.23 -24.37
C TRP A 236 1.47 12.41 -22.87
N ARG A 237 0.36 13.02 -22.48
CA ARG A 237 0.00 13.30 -21.08
C ARG A 237 -1.37 12.69 -20.80
N PHE A 238 -1.45 11.80 -19.82
CA PHE A 238 -2.68 11.15 -19.39
C PHE A 238 -2.95 11.54 -17.93
N ASN A 239 -4.12 12.11 -17.66
CA ASN A 239 -4.51 12.43 -16.29
C ASN A 239 -5.96 12.04 -16.03
N ILE A 240 -6.19 11.41 -14.89
CA ILE A 240 -7.52 11.09 -14.38
C ILE A 240 -7.58 11.52 -12.92
N ASP A 241 -8.61 12.28 -12.60
CA ASP A 241 -8.95 12.73 -11.27
C ASP A 241 -10.46 12.55 -11.10
N TYR A 242 -10.84 11.34 -10.71
CA TYR A 242 -12.23 10.91 -10.65
C TYR A 242 -12.60 10.43 -9.26
N THR A 243 -13.59 11.08 -8.66
CA THR A 243 -14.21 10.70 -7.41
C THR A 243 -15.72 10.70 -7.60
N LYS A 244 -16.37 9.62 -7.20
CA LYS A 244 -17.83 9.52 -7.17
C LYS A 244 -18.26 8.78 -5.92
N VAL A 245 -19.27 9.32 -5.25
CA VAL A 245 -19.84 8.76 -4.04
C VAL A 245 -21.33 8.49 -4.22
N SER A 246 -21.85 7.53 -3.45
CA SER A 246 -23.26 7.14 -3.45
C SER A 246 -24.20 8.29 -3.10
N ASP A 247 -23.81 9.10 -2.14
CA ASP A 247 -24.65 10.10 -1.50
C ASP A 247 -23.84 11.33 -1.06
N PRO A 248 -24.48 12.50 -0.89
CA PRO A 248 -23.79 13.73 -0.49
C PRO A 248 -23.15 13.70 0.90
N TYR A 249 -23.56 12.78 1.77
CA TYR A 249 -23.11 12.70 3.16
C TYR A 249 -21.91 11.76 3.33
N TYR A 250 -21.43 11.13 2.25
CA TYR A 250 -20.40 10.10 2.29
C TYR A 250 -19.18 10.53 3.11
N PHE A 251 -18.56 11.67 2.76
CA PHE A 251 -17.36 12.15 3.45
C PHE A 251 -17.63 12.79 4.80
N THR A 252 -18.87 13.14 5.11
CA THR A 252 -19.28 13.56 6.47
C THR A 252 -19.31 12.36 7.41
N ASP A 253 -19.66 11.19 6.89
CA ASP A 253 -19.94 10.00 7.68
C ASP A 253 -18.81 8.98 7.74
N LEU A 254 -18.16 8.75 6.60
CA LEU A 254 -17.22 7.66 6.38
C LEU A 254 -15.83 8.23 6.11
N ASP A 255 -14.87 7.78 6.92
CA ASP A 255 -13.47 8.14 6.74
C ASP A 255 -12.94 7.55 5.43
N SER A 256 -12.27 8.39 4.64
CA SER A 256 -11.56 7.96 3.43
C SER A 256 -10.27 8.76 3.27
N LYS A 257 -9.27 8.16 2.61
CA LYS A 257 -8.04 8.87 2.22
C LYS A 257 -8.26 9.76 0.99
N TYR A 258 -9.39 9.58 0.30
CA TYR A 258 -9.66 10.13 -1.02
C TYR A 258 -10.63 11.32 -1.02
N GLY A 259 -11.03 11.77 0.17
CA GLY A 259 -11.87 12.95 0.37
C GLY A 259 -12.03 13.25 1.86
N SER A 260 -12.62 14.40 2.17
CA SER A 260 -12.73 14.95 3.52
C SER A 260 -14.13 15.53 3.76
N THR A 261 -14.50 15.67 5.04
CA THR A 261 -15.74 16.32 5.50
C THR A 261 -15.86 17.78 5.03
N THR A 262 -14.73 18.41 4.71
CA THR A 262 -14.66 19.80 4.21
C THR A 262 -14.96 19.94 2.73
N ASP A 263 -15.02 18.84 1.99
CA ASP A 263 -15.20 18.87 0.55
C ASP A 263 -16.65 19.22 0.22
N GLY A 264 -16.88 20.24 -0.59
CA GLY A 264 -18.22 20.62 -1.04
C GLY A 264 -18.67 19.90 -2.32
N TYR A 265 -17.76 19.18 -2.98
CA TYR A 265 -18.01 18.47 -4.24
C TYR A 265 -16.95 17.40 -4.51
N ALA A 266 -17.29 16.42 -5.34
CA ALA A 266 -16.35 15.46 -5.93
C ALA A 266 -16.01 15.86 -7.37
N THR A 267 -14.73 15.76 -7.73
CA THR A 267 -14.22 16.04 -9.08
C THR A 267 -14.30 14.79 -9.96
N GLN A 268 -14.71 14.95 -11.22
CA GLN A 268 -14.78 13.87 -12.21
C GLN A 268 -14.15 14.35 -13.52
N LYS A 269 -12.83 14.23 -13.61
CA LYS A 269 -12.02 14.76 -14.69
C LYS A 269 -11.20 13.67 -15.37
N TYR A 270 -11.24 13.70 -16.69
CA TYR A 270 -10.39 12.90 -17.56
C TYR A 270 -9.70 13.85 -18.53
N SER A 271 -8.40 13.69 -18.75
CA SER A 271 -7.71 14.41 -19.82
C SER A 271 -6.66 13.56 -20.51
N VAL A 272 -6.60 13.74 -21.82
CA VAL A 272 -5.52 13.27 -22.68
C VAL A 272 -4.97 14.47 -23.43
N GLY A 273 -3.65 14.62 -23.40
CA GLY A 273 -2.99 15.71 -24.08
C GLY A 273 -1.77 15.24 -24.84
N TYR A 274 -1.39 16.03 -25.82
CA TYR A 274 -0.12 15.94 -26.53
C TYR A 274 0.56 17.30 -26.41
N ALA A 275 1.81 17.33 -25.97
CA ALA A 275 2.58 18.57 -25.91
C ALA A 275 4.01 18.34 -26.39
N ASN A 276 4.47 19.20 -27.29
CA ASN A 276 5.86 19.31 -27.71
C ASN A 276 6.38 20.72 -27.43
N GLU A 277 7.47 21.11 -28.08
CA GLU A 277 8.14 22.40 -27.82
C GLU A 277 7.31 23.61 -28.24
N ASN A 278 6.57 23.52 -29.35
CA ASN A 278 5.92 24.68 -29.98
C ASN A 278 4.39 24.62 -29.93
N TRP A 279 3.80 23.49 -29.54
CA TRP A 279 2.36 23.40 -29.36
C TRP A 279 1.96 22.33 -28.37
N ASP A 280 0.83 22.56 -27.74
CA ASP A 280 0.15 21.57 -26.92
C ASP A 280 -1.35 21.55 -27.21
N THR A 281 -1.94 20.38 -27.10
CA THR A 281 -3.38 20.21 -27.14
C THR A 281 -3.82 19.28 -26.04
N THR A 282 -4.94 19.59 -25.40
CA THR A 282 -5.53 18.77 -24.35
C THR A 282 -7.02 18.61 -24.62
N LEU A 283 -7.46 17.36 -24.74
CA LEU A 283 -8.86 16.99 -24.72
C LEU A 283 -9.22 16.55 -23.30
N ALA A 284 -10.25 17.18 -22.73
CA ALA A 284 -10.70 16.90 -21.38
C ALA A 284 -12.22 16.73 -21.30
N SER A 285 -12.65 15.93 -20.34
CA SER A 285 -14.03 15.87 -19.85
C SER A 285 -14.01 16.28 -18.39
N LYS A 286 -14.84 17.27 -18.01
CA LYS A 286 -14.89 17.81 -16.65
C LYS A 286 -16.32 17.77 -16.13
N GLN A 287 -16.52 17.12 -15.01
CA GLN A 287 -17.79 17.03 -14.31
C GLN A 287 -17.56 17.16 -12.80
N PHE A 288 -18.59 17.61 -12.08
CA PHE A 288 -18.57 17.76 -10.64
C PHE A 288 -19.82 17.11 -10.05
N GLN A 289 -19.68 16.49 -8.88
CA GLN A 289 -20.79 16.04 -8.04
C GLN A 289 -20.82 16.96 -6.82
N ILE A 290 -21.73 17.92 -6.77
CA ILE A 290 -21.85 18.85 -5.64
C ILE A 290 -22.61 18.18 -4.50
N PHE A 291 -22.13 18.28 -3.26
CA PHE A 291 -22.75 17.64 -2.09
C PHE A 291 -23.91 18.45 -1.47
N ASN A 292 -24.47 19.36 -2.25
CA ASN A 292 -25.70 20.08 -1.94
C ASN A 292 -26.70 19.78 -3.06
N GLY A 293 -27.89 19.26 -2.69
CA GLY A 293 -28.91 18.79 -3.65
C GLY A 293 -29.31 19.81 -4.71
N VAL A 294 -29.49 21.08 -4.33
CA VAL A 294 -29.84 22.17 -5.28
C VAL A 294 -28.62 22.56 -6.13
N GLY A 295 -27.43 22.53 -5.55
CA GLY A 295 -26.19 22.84 -6.26
C GLY A 295 -25.87 21.81 -7.34
N ASN A 296 -26.05 20.51 -7.03
CA ASN A 296 -25.67 19.42 -7.93
C ASN A 296 -26.45 19.42 -9.25
N GLN A 297 -27.74 19.73 -9.20
CA GLN A 297 -28.57 19.80 -10.40
C GLN A 297 -28.14 20.94 -11.34
N ASN A 298 -27.60 22.02 -10.79
CA ASN A 298 -27.23 23.20 -11.56
C ASN A 298 -25.74 23.25 -11.94
N ALA A 299 -24.97 22.23 -11.58
CA ALA A 299 -23.57 22.13 -11.94
C ALA A 299 -23.41 21.87 -13.44
N TYR A 300 -22.69 22.76 -14.12
CA TYR A 300 -22.29 22.55 -15.51
C TYR A 300 -21.13 21.56 -15.61
N ARG A 301 -21.07 20.91 -16.77
CA ARG A 301 -20.05 19.96 -17.19
C ARG A 301 -19.47 20.43 -18.52
N ALA A 302 -18.19 20.18 -18.74
CA ALA A 302 -17.53 20.43 -20.03
C ALA A 302 -17.24 19.09 -20.71
N GLN A 303 -18.01 18.74 -21.75
CA GLN A 303 -18.02 17.42 -22.37
C GLN A 303 -18.20 17.49 -23.90
N PRO A 304 -17.11 17.48 -24.69
CA PRO A 304 -15.71 17.65 -24.28
C PRO A 304 -15.29 19.14 -24.22
N GLN A 305 -14.12 19.38 -23.65
CA GLN A 305 -13.33 20.61 -23.78
C GLN A 305 -12.02 20.27 -24.50
N LEU A 306 -11.76 20.92 -25.63
CA LEU A 306 -10.50 20.87 -26.36
C LEU A 306 -9.78 22.21 -26.21
N ASP A 307 -8.59 22.18 -25.64
CA ASP A 307 -7.69 23.31 -25.53
C ASP A 307 -6.51 23.10 -26.49
N LEU A 308 -6.07 24.16 -27.17
CA LEU A 308 -4.92 24.20 -28.08
C LEU A 308 -4.09 25.45 -27.77
N ASN A 309 -2.79 25.26 -27.58
CA ASN A 309 -1.82 26.34 -27.51
C ASN A 309 -0.80 26.16 -28.62
N TYR A 310 -0.48 27.25 -29.32
CA TYR A 310 0.62 27.34 -30.26
C TYR A 310 1.55 28.47 -29.85
N TYR A 311 2.84 28.19 -29.83
CA TYR A 311 3.90 29.12 -29.48
C TYR A 311 4.86 29.25 -30.66
N LYS A 312 5.23 30.48 -30.98
CA LYS A 312 6.29 30.77 -31.92
C LYS A 312 7.11 31.92 -31.37
N THR A 313 8.27 31.56 -30.83
CA THR A 313 9.30 32.52 -30.42
C THR A 313 10.07 33.01 -31.65
N ASP A 314 10.79 34.12 -31.50
CA ASP A 314 11.71 34.66 -32.51
C ASP A 314 11.03 35.08 -33.83
N LEU A 315 9.81 35.62 -33.75
CA LEU A 315 9.14 36.27 -34.88
C LEU A 315 9.67 37.70 -35.06
N GLY A 316 10.94 37.82 -35.46
CA GLY A 316 11.65 39.10 -35.42
C GLY A 316 11.93 39.50 -33.97
N PRO A 317 11.54 40.70 -33.51
CA PRO A 317 11.65 41.07 -32.09
C PRO A 317 10.46 40.58 -31.24
N PHE A 318 9.47 39.91 -31.84
CA PHE A 318 8.22 39.54 -31.16
C PHE A 318 8.12 38.05 -30.88
N ASP A 319 7.37 37.71 -29.83
CA ASP A 319 6.90 36.35 -29.54
C ASP A 319 5.40 36.25 -29.79
N LEU A 320 4.97 35.17 -30.45
CA LEU A 320 3.57 34.89 -30.74
C LEU A 320 3.09 33.70 -29.89
N HIS A 321 1.98 33.89 -29.19
CA HIS A 321 1.18 32.84 -28.58
C HIS A 321 -0.22 32.86 -29.17
N THR A 322 -0.80 31.70 -29.46
CA THR A 322 -2.20 31.60 -29.88
C THR A 322 -2.86 30.50 -29.08
N TYR A 323 -3.90 30.90 -28.34
CA TYR A 323 -4.76 29.99 -27.61
C TYR A 323 -6.07 29.78 -28.39
N GLY A 324 -6.51 28.53 -28.50
CA GLY A 324 -7.78 28.15 -29.07
C GLY A 324 -8.51 27.20 -28.14
N GLN A 325 -9.83 27.37 -28.01
CA GLN A 325 -10.66 26.46 -27.23
C GLN A 325 -11.99 26.17 -27.93
N VAL A 326 -12.39 24.89 -27.88
CA VAL A 326 -13.74 24.44 -28.22
C VAL A 326 -14.31 23.67 -27.04
N ALA A 327 -15.44 24.12 -26.51
CA ALA A 327 -16.05 23.47 -25.34
C ALA A 327 -17.56 23.33 -25.53
N LYS A 328 -18.08 22.14 -25.20
CA LYS A 328 -19.52 21.91 -25.05
C LYS A 328 -19.88 21.88 -23.57
N PHE A 329 -20.70 22.82 -23.15
CA PHE A 329 -21.23 22.94 -21.79
C PHE A 329 -22.63 22.33 -21.73
N THR A 330 -22.80 21.38 -20.81
CA THR A 330 -24.09 20.73 -20.49
C THR A 330 -24.34 20.82 -19.00
N SER A 331 -25.58 20.69 -18.57
CA SER A 331 -25.99 20.74 -17.16
C SER A 331 -26.69 19.44 -16.77
N VAL A 332 -26.70 19.12 -15.48
CA VAL A 332 -27.47 17.96 -14.96
C VAL A 332 -28.97 18.21 -15.06
N ASN A 333 -29.40 19.44 -14.77
CA ASN A 333 -30.77 19.89 -14.91
C ASN A 333 -31.09 20.15 -16.40
N PRO A 334 -32.08 19.46 -16.98
CA PRO A 334 -32.45 19.61 -18.40
C PRO A 334 -33.07 20.97 -18.72
N ASN A 335 -33.51 21.73 -17.72
CA ASN A 335 -34.07 23.07 -17.91
C ASN A 335 -32.99 24.15 -18.10
N ASN A 336 -31.72 23.85 -17.78
CA ASN A 336 -30.62 24.77 -17.97
C ASN A 336 -30.16 24.77 -19.44
N PRO A 337 -29.79 25.92 -20.00
CA PRO A 337 -29.35 25.99 -21.39
C PRO A 337 -28.04 25.24 -21.60
N GLU A 338 -27.91 24.55 -22.72
CA GLU A 338 -26.63 24.04 -23.18
C GLU A 338 -25.93 25.07 -24.07
N ALA A 339 -24.59 25.04 -24.10
CA ALA A 339 -23.81 25.95 -24.94
C ALA A 339 -22.65 25.23 -25.63
N THR A 340 -22.39 25.59 -26.89
CA THR A 340 -21.14 25.25 -27.58
C THR A 340 -20.37 26.54 -27.78
N ARG A 341 -19.17 26.64 -27.19
CA ARG A 341 -18.33 27.82 -27.28
C ARG A 341 -17.10 27.53 -28.12
N TRP A 342 -16.78 28.46 -29.00
CA TRP A 342 -15.54 28.55 -29.75
C TRP A 342 -14.83 29.83 -29.30
N HIS A 343 -13.54 29.73 -28.99
CA HIS A 343 -12.73 30.85 -28.54
C HIS A 343 -11.37 30.80 -29.24
N ILE A 344 -10.86 31.97 -29.65
CA ILE A 344 -9.52 32.14 -30.19
C ILE A 344 -8.92 33.42 -29.64
N GLU A 345 -7.67 33.34 -29.22
CA GLU A 345 -6.96 34.41 -28.54
C GLU A 345 -5.51 34.44 -29.02
N PRO A 346 -5.22 35.20 -30.09
CA PRO A 346 -3.85 35.48 -30.50
C PRO A 346 -3.26 36.59 -29.61
N ALA A 347 -2.05 36.38 -29.12
CA ALA A 347 -1.28 37.32 -28.31
C ALA A 347 0.12 37.50 -28.91
N ILE A 348 0.55 38.74 -29.04
CA ILE A 348 1.90 39.12 -29.48
C ILE A 348 2.55 39.87 -28.33
N ASN A 349 3.76 39.45 -27.96
CA ASN A 349 4.57 40.11 -26.94
C ASN A 349 5.87 40.63 -27.55
N LEU A 350 6.36 41.75 -27.01
CA LEU A 350 7.71 42.28 -27.25
C LEU A 350 8.44 42.22 -25.90
N PRO A 351 9.32 41.23 -25.68
CA PRO A 351 9.94 40.99 -24.38
C PRO A 351 10.88 42.10 -23.90
#